data_AF-A0A7C3CJB9-F1
#
_entry.id   AF-A0A7C3CJB9-F1
#
_cell.length_a   1.000
_cell.length_b   1.000
_cell.length_c   1.000
_cell.angle_alpha   90.00
_cell.angle_beta   90.00
_cell.angle_gamma   90.00
#
_symmetry.space_group_name_H-M   'P 1'
#
loop_
_entity.id
_entity.type
_entity.pdbx_description
1 polymer ?
#
loop_
_entity_poly.entity_id
_entity_poly.type
_entity_poly.pdbx_seq_one_letter_code
_entity_poly.pdbx_strand_id
1 'polypeptide(L)'
;MNLSSDELIRYSRHLAIPEFGLAGQKKLKAAKVLVIGAGGLGSPLLLYLAAAGVGTIGIVDFDVVDISNLQRQVLFTVDDIGKSKAALAKNKLLALNPHLQIHIYNKAFTSKNALQLVQQYDVVADGTDNFPTRYLTNDACVLAGKVNVYASIFRFEGQVSVFNYPLADGKYGPNYRDIFPAPPPPDLVPNCAEGGVLGVLPGIIGSLQASEVIKVITGIGEPLVGRLFLFDAADFSTRILKFKKNPNIKITKLIDYDQFCGIAPKKEKHIPEISVQELYQLKEQQADFQLIDVRKTYERNIVHIGGEMIPLGEIQQAVDK
;
A
#
# COMPACT_ATOMS: atom_id res chain seq x y z
N MET A 1 8.03 8.82 -27.90
CA MET A 1 8.91 9.84 -27.29
C MET A 1 10.37 9.43 -27.47
N ASN A 2 11.27 10.37 -27.72
CA ASN A 2 12.72 10.10 -27.79
C ASN A 2 13.40 10.37 -26.44
N LEU A 3 14.52 9.69 -26.20
CA LEU A 3 15.37 9.90 -25.02
C LEU A 3 16.38 11.00 -25.33
N SER A 4 16.61 11.90 -24.39
CA SER A 4 17.71 12.86 -24.42
C SER A 4 19.06 12.17 -24.18
N SER A 5 20.17 12.85 -24.44
CA SER A 5 21.51 12.34 -24.15
C SER A 5 21.69 11.96 -22.67
N ASP A 6 21.18 12.79 -21.75
CA ASP A 6 21.23 12.53 -20.31
C ASP A 6 20.45 11.27 -19.94
N GLU A 7 19.26 11.07 -20.54
CA GLU A 7 18.47 9.85 -20.34
C GLU A 7 19.15 8.62 -20.92
N LEU A 8 19.83 8.73 -22.07
CA LEU A 8 20.58 7.62 -22.65
C LEU A 8 21.74 7.17 -21.73
N ILE A 9 22.44 8.13 -21.11
CA ILE A 9 23.50 7.85 -20.14
C ILE A 9 22.89 7.19 -18.89
N ARG A 10 21.85 7.80 -18.32
CA ARG A 10 21.18 7.34 -17.10
C ARG A 10 20.64 5.91 -17.25
N TYR A 11 19.99 5.61 -18.37
CA TYR A 11 19.36 4.29 -18.61
C TYR A 11 20.26 3.32 -19.37
N SER A 12 21.55 3.62 -19.54
CA SER A 12 22.49 2.81 -20.32
C SER A 12 22.49 1.32 -19.95
N ARG A 13 22.31 0.98 -18.66
CA ARG A 13 22.22 -0.40 -18.19
C ARG A 13 20.95 -1.12 -18.63
N HIS A 14 19.82 -0.42 -18.74
CA HIS A 14 18.60 -0.99 -19.35
C HIS A 14 18.78 -1.16 -20.86
N LEU A 15 19.40 -0.17 -21.53
CA LEU A 15 19.60 -0.19 -22.97
C LEU A 15 20.50 -1.35 -23.43
N ALA A 16 21.41 -1.80 -22.57
CA ALA A 16 22.31 -2.92 -22.84
C ALA A 16 21.63 -4.30 -22.76
N ILE A 17 20.44 -4.42 -22.17
CA ILE A 17 19.71 -5.69 -22.06
C ILE A 17 19.00 -5.95 -23.40
N PRO A 18 19.35 -7.02 -24.15
CA PRO A 18 18.80 -7.25 -25.49
C PRO A 18 17.27 -7.32 -25.56
N GLU A 19 16.64 -7.95 -24.58
CA GLU A 19 15.19 -8.14 -24.49
C GLU A 19 14.44 -6.85 -24.08
N PHE A 20 15.16 -5.88 -23.53
CA PHE A 20 14.60 -4.62 -23.04
C PHE A 20 14.93 -3.47 -24.00
N GLY A 21 16.21 -3.15 -24.12
CA GLY A 21 16.78 -2.20 -25.06
C GLY A 21 16.12 -0.81 -25.06
N LEU A 22 16.31 -0.11 -26.18
CA LEU A 22 15.73 1.22 -26.39
C LEU A 22 14.20 1.20 -26.45
N ALA A 23 13.61 0.11 -26.97
CA ALA A 23 12.17 -0.02 -27.11
C ALA A 23 11.48 -0.09 -25.74
N GLY A 24 11.97 -0.92 -24.81
CA GLY A 24 11.47 -1.02 -23.44
C GLY A 24 11.59 0.30 -22.69
N GLN A 25 12.72 0.98 -22.80
CA GLN A 25 12.92 2.27 -22.13
C GLN A 25 11.97 3.36 -22.67
N LYS A 26 11.70 3.37 -23.98
CA LYS A 26 10.72 4.28 -24.59
C LYS A 26 9.30 3.99 -24.11
N LYS A 27 8.95 2.72 -23.87
CA LYS A 27 7.65 2.35 -23.27
C LYS A 27 7.53 2.86 -21.83
N LEU A 28 8.57 2.67 -21.00
CA LEU A 28 8.59 3.23 -19.64
C LEU A 28 8.41 4.75 -19.65
N LYS A 29 9.16 5.47 -20.50
CA LYS A 29 9.05 6.93 -20.61
C LYS A 29 7.67 7.39 -21.07
N ALA A 30 6.96 6.61 -21.88
CA ALA A 30 5.62 6.96 -22.34
C ALA A 30 4.52 6.64 -21.31
N ALA A 31 4.80 5.73 -20.37
CA ALA A 31 3.79 5.20 -19.46
C ALA A 31 3.44 6.12 -18.30
N LYS A 32 2.20 5.98 -17.84
CA LYS A 32 1.64 6.63 -16.65
C LYS A 32 1.26 5.56 -15.62
N VAL A 33 1.85 5.63 -14.44
CA VAL A 33 1.55 4.70 -13.32
C VAL A 33 0.89 5.45 -12.17
N LEU A 34 -0.25 4.97 -11.70
CA LEU A 34 -0.86 5.44 -10.45
C LEU A 34 -0.41 4.55 -9.29
N VAL A 35 0.24 5.13 -8.29
CA VAL A 35 0.62 4.45 -7.05
C VAL A 35 -0.31 4.92 -5.94
N ILE A 36 -1.01 3.97 -5.31
CA ILE A 36 -1.93 4.22 -4.20
C ILE A 36 -1.21 3.84 -2.91
N GLY A 37 -0.88 4.83 -2.08
CA GLY A 37 -0.06 4.69 -0.88
C GLY A 37 1.43 4.88 -1.15
N ALA A 38 2.06 5.79 -0.41
CA ALA A 38 3.49 6.05 -0.36
C ALA A 38 4.13 5.50 0.94
N GLY A 39 3.45 4.55 1.60
CA GLY A 39 3.89 3.92 2.85
C GLY A 39 4.98 2.87 2.66
N GLY A 40 4.92 1.77 3.42
CA GLY A 40 5.98 0.75 3.46
C GLY A 40 6.21 0.07 2.12
N LEU A 41 5.13 -0.39 1.46
CA LEU A 41 5.19 -0.98 0.11
C LEU A 41 5.42 0.10 -0.96
N GLY A 42 4.73 1.23 -0.83
CA GLY A 42 4.82 2.34 -1.78
C GLY A 42 6.21 2.97 -1.88
N SER A 43 6.97 3.04 -0.79
CA SER A 43 8.31 3.64 -0.74
C SER A 43 9.30 3.00 -1.75
N PRO A 44 9.64 1.70 -1.65
CA PRO A 44 10.53 1.03 -2.61
C PRO A 44 9.92 1.01 -4.02
N LEU A 45 8.61 0.81 -4.15
CA LEU A 45 7.91 0.84 -5.44
C LEU A 45 8.18 2.16 -6.17
N LEU A 46 7.90 3.29 -5.52
CA LEU A 46 8.09 4.63 -6.08
C LEU A 46 9.55 4.88 -6.46
N LEU A 47 10.49 4.51 -5.58
CA LEU A 47 11.93 4.66 -5.84
C LEU A 47 12.36 3.91 -7.10
N TYR A 48 11.96 2.65 -7.26
CA TYR A 48 12.34 1.84 -8.41
C TYR A 48 11.62 2.25 -9.70
N LEU A 49 10.35 2.65 -9.66
CA LEU A 49 9.66 3.18 -10.84
C LEU A 49 10.29 4.49 -11.33
N ALA A 50 10.66 5.38 -10.40
CA ALA A 50 11.34 6.63 -10.70
C ALA A 50 12.75 6.37 -11.27
N ALA A 51 13.53 5.51 -10.62
CA ALA A 51 14.86 5.13 -11.10
C ALA A 51 14.81 4.47 -12.49
N ALA A 52 13.80 3.64 -12.75
CA ALA A 52 13.63 2.95 -14.03
C ALA A 52 13.17 3.90 -15.16
N GLY A 53 12.69 5.09 -14.85
CA GLY A 53 12.29 6.09 -15.84
C GLY A 53 10.86 5.95 -16.33
N VAL A 54 9.93 5.55 -15.45
CA VAL A 54 8.48 5.65 -15.72
C VAL A 54 8.11 7.12 -15.92
N GLY A 55 7.64 7.49 -17.11
CA GLY A 55 7.52 8.89 -17.51
C GLY A 55 6.61 9.73 -16.62
N THR A 56 5.46 9.19 -16.23
CA THR A 56 4.53 9.86 -15.32
C THR A 56 4.15 8.98 -14.14
N ILE A 57 4.28 9.50 -12.92
CA ILE A 57 3.86 8.81 -11.69
C ILE A 57 2.81 9.67 -10.97
N GLY A 58 1.62 9.10 -10.76
CA GLY A 58 0.60 9.62 -9.86
C GLY A 58 0.78 9.02 -8.47
N ILE A 59 0.72 9.83 -7.41
CA ILE A 59 0.86 9.37 -6.03
C ILE A 59 -0.39 9.79 -5.26
N VAL A 60 -1.14 8.81 -4.73
CA VAL A 60 -2.29 9.05 -3.86
C VAL A 60 -1.91 8.66 -2.44
N ASP A 61 -1.76 9.63 -1.56
CA ASP A 61 -1.50 9.41 -0.14
C ASP A 61 -1.94 10.65 0.63
N PHE A 62 -2.63 10.48 1.75
CA PHE A 62 -3.16 11.57 2.57
C PHE A 62 -2.43 11.73 3.90
N ASP A 63 -1.54 10.80 4.23
CA ASP A 63 -0.86 10.76 5.52
C ASP A 63 0.32 11.74 5.56
N VAL A 64 0.76 11.99 6.79
CA VAL A 64 2.05 12.61 7.11
C VAL A 64 3.05 11.57 7.59
N VAL A 65 4.33 11.86 7.49
CA VAL A 65 5.40 11.00 8.00
C VAL A 65 5.33 10.94 9.53
N ASP A 66 5.37 9.72 10.08
CA ASP A 66 5.38 9.45 11.51
C ASP A 66 6.63 8.64 11.91
N ILE A 67 7.14 8.84 13.12
CA ILE A 67 8.34 8.15 13.61
C ILE A 67 8.18 6.62 13.61
N SER A 68 7.00 6.10 13.97
CA SER A 68 6.69 4.67 14.00
C SER A 68 6.71 4.02 12.61
N ASN A 69 6.69 4.85 11.56
CA ASN A 69 6.65 4.42 10.18
C ASN A 69 8.06 4.29 9.58
N LEU A 70 9.05 4.99 10.12
CA LEU A 70 10.40 5.09 9.55
C LEU A 70 11.17 3.76 9.52
N GLN A 71 10.83 2.80 10.40
CA GLN A 71 11.44 1.46 10.39
C GLN A 71 11.20 0.66 9.09
N ARG A 72 10.23 1.09 8.27
CA ARG A 72 9.85 0.42 7.02
C ARG A 72 9.57 1.35 5.83
N GLN A 73 9.45 2.66 6.04
CA GLN A 73 9.16 3.65 4.99
C GLN A 73 10.45 4.36 4.56
N VAL A 74 11.30 3.61 3.86
CA VAL A 74 12.68 4.01 3.51
C VAL A 74 12.79 5.18 2.53
N LEU A 75 11.66 5.70 2.04
CA LEU A 75 11.63 6.95 1.27
C LEU A 75 11.79 8.18 2.17
N PHE A 76 11.44 8.09 3.44
CA PHE A 76 11.42 9.23 4.37
C PHE A 76 12.53 9.14 5.42
N THR A 77 12.82 10.27 6.06
CA THR A 77 13.87 10.44 7.06
C THR A 77 13.30 11.02 8.35
N VAL A 78 14.11 11.10 9.41
CA VAL A 78 13.69 11.72 10.69
C VAL A 78 13.30 13.18 10.50
N ASP A 79 14.01 13.91 9.63
CA ASP A 79 13.72 15.32 9.33
C ASP A 79 12.39 15.52 8.57
N ASP A 80 11.77 14.44 8.10
CA ASP A 80 10.53 14.46 7.35
C ASP A 80 9.27 14.35 8.22
N ILE A 81 9.41 14.05 9.52
CA ILE A 81 8.29 13.84 10.44
C ILE A 81 7.31 15.03 10.41
N GLY A 82 6.01 14.73 10.36
CA GLY A 82 4.91 15.69 10.32
C GLY A 82 4.62 16.30 8.93
N LYS A 83 5.44 16.01 7.91
CA LYS A 83 5.24 16.51 6.54
C LYS A 83 4.45 15.49 5.70
N SER A 84 3.70 15.99 4.70
CA SER A 84 2.91 15.15 3.78
C SER A 84 3.78 14.13 3.04
N LYS A 85 3.39 12.85 3.11
CA LYS A 85 4.08 11.76 2.41
C LYS A 85 4.07 11.97 0.90
N ALA A 86 2.91 12.33 0.32
CA ALA A 86 2.78 12.55 -1.12
C ALA A 86 3.68 13.68 -1.63
N ALA A 87 3.72 14.82 -0.93
CA ALA A 87 4.54 15.96 -1.31
C ALA A 87 6.05 15.65 -1.21
N LEU A 88 6.47 15.01 -0.11
CA LEU A 88 7.86 14.58 0.06
C LEU A 88 8.30 13.54 -0.95
N ALA A 89 7.43 12.56 -1.24
CA ALA A 89 7.69 11.55 -2.25
C ALA A 89 7.99 12.22 -3.59
N LYS A 90 7.14 13.15 -4.06
CA LYS A 90 7.40 13.91 -5.28
C LYS A 90 8.78 14.57 -5.30
N ASN A 91 9.14 15.30 -4.25
CA ASN A 91 10.41 16.02 -4.19
C ASN A 91 11.60 15.06 -4.26
N LYS A 92 11.55 13.95 -3.50
CA LYS A 92 12.63 12.95 -3.47
C LYS A 92 12.76 12.19 -4.79
N LEU A 93 11.64 11.83 -5.43
CA LEU A 93 11.66 11.16 -6.73
C LEU A 93 12.21 12.07 -7.84
N LEU A 94 11.86 13.37 -7.83
CA LEU A 94 12.42 14.32 -8.79
C LEU A 94 13.91 14.62 -8.53
N ALA A 95 14.35 14.58 -7.26
CA ALA A 95 15.77 14.65 -6.92
C ALA A 95 16.54 13.41 -7.43
N LEU A 96 15.92 12.22 -7.37
CA LEU A 96 16.49 10.99 -7.92
C LEU A 96 16.53 11.01 -9.46
N ASN A 97 15.45 11.45 -10.09
CA ASN A 97 15.31 11.48 -11.54
C ASN A 97 14.48 12.71 -11.99
N PRO A 98 15.13 13.77 -12.52
CA PRO A 98 14.45 15.01 -12.88
C PRO A 98 13.67 14.92 -14.21
N HIS A 99 13.75 13.81 -14.94
CA HIS A 99 13.07 13.63 -16.23
C HIS A 99 11.61 13.19 -16.10
N LEU A 100 11.12 12.98 -14.89
CA LEU A 100 9.80 12.43 -14.60
C LEU A 100 8.74 13.54 -14.46
N GLN A 101 7.48 13.20 -14.76
CA GLN A 101 6.32 13.98 -14.37
C GLN A 101 5.65 13.36 -13.15
N ILE A 102 5.55 14.11 -12.05
CA ILE A 102 4.94 13.60 -10.82
C ILE A 102 3.68 14.40 -10.47
N HIS A 103 2.55 13.69 -10.41
CA HIS A 103 1.26 14.22 -9.94
C HIS A 103 0.98 13.68 -8.54
N ILE A 104 0.62 14.58 -7.62
CA ILE A 104 0.28 14.19 -6.24
C ILE A 104 -1.20 14.44 -5.98
N TYR A 105 -1.80 13.53 -5.23
CA TYR A 105 -3.17 13.62 -4.74
C TYR A 105 -3.12 13.45 -3.23
N ASN A 106 -2.98 14.57 -2.51
CA ASN A 106 -2.94 14.59 -1.04
C ASN A 106 -4.36 14.39 -0.45
N LYS A 107 -4.95 13.22 -0.70
CA LYS A 107 -6.32 12.85 -0.32
C LYS A 107 -6.47 11.34 -0.29
N ALA A 108 -7.40 10.85 0.53
CA ALA A 108 -7.72 9.43 0.60
C ALA A 108 -8.24 8.92 -0.75
N PHE A 109 -7.89 7.68 -1.10
CA PHE A 109 -8.43 6.98 -2.25
C PHE A 109 -9.80 6.41 -1.88
N THR A 110 -10.87 6.94 -2.48
CA THR A 110 -12.26 6.65 -2.07
C THR A 110 -13.12 6.34 -3.29
N SER A 111 -14.28 5.70 -3.07
CA SER A 111 -15.26 5.41 -4.14
C SER A 111 -15.67 6.64 -4.96
N LYS A 112 -15.60 7.84 -4.35
CA LYS A 112 -15.91 9.13 -4.99
C LYS A 112 -14.87 9.59 -6.00
N ASN A 113 -13.60 9.20 -5.83
CA ASN A 113 -12.49 9.68 -6.67
C ASN A 113 -11.75 8.57 -7.43
N ALA A 114 -11.92 7.31 -7.02
CA ALA A 114 -11.14 6.18 -7.51
C ALA A 114 -11.23 6.00 -9.02
N LEU A 115 -12.45 5.97 -9.57
CA LEU A 115 -12.65 5.74 -11.00
C LEU A 115 -12.02 6.84 -11.86
N GLN A 116 -12.22 8.11 -11.47
CA GLN A 116 -11.67 9.26 -12.18
C GLN A 116 -10.13 9.24 -12.17
N LEU A 117 -9.52 8.88 -11.04
CA LEU A 117 -8.06 8.79 -10.94
C LEU A 117 -7.54 7.65 -11.80
N VAL A 118 -8.06 6.43 -11.62
CA VAL A 118 -7.60 5.22 -12.33
C VAL A 118 -7.66 5.37 -13.85
N GLN A 119 -8.71 6.00 -14.39
CA GLN A 119 -8.86 6.20 -15.84
C GLN A 119 -7.72 7.00 -16.50
N GLN A 120 -7.03 7.86 -15.75
CA GLN A 120 -5.97 8.74 -16.26
C GLN A 120 -4.61 8.05 -16.43
N TYR A 121 -4.47 6.82 -15.95
CA TYR A 121 -3.20 6.09 -15.92
C TYR A 121 -3.29 4.78 -16.71
N ASP A 122 -2.14 4.24 -17.09
CA ASP A 122 -2.05 3.00 -17.88
C ASP A 122 -2.07 1.77 -16.97
N VAL A 123 -1.38 1.87 -15.82
CA VAL A 123 -1.23 0.80 -14.83
C VAL A 123 -1.45 1.41 -13.44
N VAL A 124 -2.09 0.65 -12.55
CA VAL A 124 -2.26 1.00 -11.15
C VAL A 124 -1.46 0.02 -10.30
N ALA A 125 -0.74 0.53 -9.30
CA ALA A 125 -0.01 -0.25 -8.32
C ALA A 125 -0.53 0.05 -6.91
N ASP A 126 -0.98 -1.00 -6.24
CA ASP A 126 -1.52 -0.93 -4.87
C ASP A 126 -0.39 -1.04 -3.84
N GLY A 127 0.03 0.10 -3.29
CA GLY A 127 1.04 0.20 -2.23
C GLY A 127 0.44 0.25 -0.82
N THR A 128 -0.82 -0.17 -0.65
CA THR A 128 -1.56 -0.06 0.62
C THR A 128 -1.54 -1.35 1.45
N ASP A 129 -1.78 -1.18 2.75
CA ASP A 129 -1.76 -2.25 3.74
C ASP A 129 -3.14 -2.56 4.35
N ASN A 130 -4.22 -2.04 3.76
CA ASN A 130 -5.58 -2.25 4.27
C ASN A 130 -6.52 -2.90 3.23
N PHE A 131 -7.46 -3.70 3.72
CA PHE A 131 -8.42 -4.40 2.86
C PHE A 131 -9.35 -3.46 2.10
N PRO A 132 -9.99 -2.43 2.70
CA PRO A 132 -10.90 -1.56 1.97
C PRO A 132 -10.30 -0.97 0.69
N THR A 133 -9.06 -0.47 0.78
CA THR A 133 -8.38 0.14 -0.37
C THR A 133 -7.98 -0.89 -1.42
N ARG A 134 -7.59 -2.11 -1.03
CA ARG A 134 -7.27 -3.21 -1.96
C ARG A 134 -8.46 -3.58 -2.83
N TYR A 135 -9.62 -3.76 -2.20
CA TYR A 135 -10.86 -4.07 -2.90
C TYR A 135 -11.31 -2.90 -3.79
N LEU A 136 -11.24 -1.67 -3.29
CA LEU A 136 -11.58 -0.48 -4.06
C LEU A 136 -10.68 -0.30 -5.28
N THR A 137 -9.37 -0.51 -5.12
CA THR A 137 -8.37 -0.42 -6.20
C THR A 137 -8.66 -1.46 -7.28
N ASN A 138 -8.90 -2.72 -6.88
CA ASN A 138 -9.28 -3.76 -7.81
C ASN A 138 -10.53 -3.40 -8.62
N ASP A 139 -11.58 -2.98 -7.93
CA ASP A 139 -12.86 -2.70 -8.58
C ASP A 139 -12.78 -1.51 -9.52
N ALA A 140 -12.09 -0.45 -9.12
CA ALA A 140 -11.87 0.71 -9.96
C ALA A 140 -11.08 0.33 -11.22
N CYS A 141 -10.07 -0.53 -11.09
CA CYS A 141 -9.31 -1.07 -12.22
C CYS A 141 -10.18 -1.93 -13.15
N VAL A 142 -11.01 -2.81 -12.61
CA VAL A 142 -11.94 -3.64 -13.41
C VAL A 142 -12.93 -2.75 -14.18
N LEU A 143 -13.55 -1.78 -13.52
CA LEU A 143 -14.53 -0.88 -14.14
C LEU A 143 -13.89 0.07 -15.17
N ALA A 144 -12.62 0.45 -14.99
CA ALA A 144 -11.89 1.30 -15.92
C ALA A 144 -11.13 0.54 -17.02
N GLY A 145 -11.12 -0.80 -17.00
CA GLY A 145 -10.32 -1.62 -17.91
C GLY A 145 -8.81 -1.41 -17.73
N LYS A 146 -8.34 -1.25 -16.49
CA LYS A 146 -6.93 -1.00 -16.15
C LYS A 146 -6.31 -2.18 -15.43
N VAL A 147 -5.00 -2.36 -15.60
CA VAL A 147 -4.22 -3.38 -14.89
C VAL A 147 -3.99 -2.94 -13.45
N ASN A 148 -4.19 -3.86 -12.51
CA ASN A 148 -3.85 -3.68 -11.10
C ASN A 148 -2.67 -4.59 -10.74
N VAL A 149 -1.52 -4.00 -10.41
CA VAL A 149 -0.36 -4.70 -9.86
C VAL A 149 -0.46 -4.68 -8.35
N TYR A 150 -0.80 -5.81 -7.78
CA TYR A 150 -1.10 -5.97 -6.36
C TYR A 150 0.12 -6.41 -5.57
N ALA A 151 0.25 -5.88 -4.36
CA ALA A 151 1.13 -6.38 -3.33
C ALA A 151 0.45 -6.36 -1.96
N SER A 152 0.87 -7.26 -1.07
CA SER A 152 0.50 -7.21 0.34
C SER A 152 1.57 -7.82 1.22
N ILE A 153 1.54 -7.46 2.50
CA ILE A 153 2.44 -7.96 3.54
C ILE A 153 1.67 -8.18 4.84
N PHE A 154 2.09 -9.18 5.61
CA PHE A 154 1.62 -9.46 6.95
C PHE A 154 2.67 -10.25 7.72
N ARG A 155 3.14 -9.75 8.87
CA ARG A 155 4.21 -10.38 9.66
C ARG A 155 5.49 -10.62 8.83
N PHE A 156 5.72 -11.86 8.41
CA PHE A 156 6.85 -12.33 7.60
C PHE A 156 6.44 -12.67 6.16
N GLU A 157 5.14 -12.68 5.86
CA GLU A 157 4.59 -13.12 4.58
C GLU A 157 4.32 -11.95 3.65
N GLY A 158 4.71 -12.11 2.40
CA GLY A 158 4.47 -11.16 1.32
C GLY A 158 3.80 -11.81 0.12
N GLN A 159 3.01 -11.03 -0.61
CA GLN A 159 2.28 -11.47 -1.78
C GLN A 159 2.43 -10.50 -2.94
N VAL A 160 2.50 -11.01 -4.18
CA VAL A 160 2.48 -10.20 -5.41
C VAL A 160 1.66 -10.90 -6.49
N SER A 161 0.85 -10.15 -7.23
CA SER A 161 0.11 -10.66 -8.39
C SER A 161 -0.24 -9.54 -9.37
N VAL A 162 -0.63 -9.91 -10.60
CA VAL A 162 -1.11 -8.97 -11.61
C VAL A 162 -2.55 -9.32 -11.98
N PHE A 163 -3.45 -8.37 -11.73
CA PHE A 163 -4.89 -8.51 -11.90
C PHE A 163 -5.41 -7.66 -13.06
N ASN A 164 -6.53 -8.11 -13.63
CA ASN A 164 -7.24 -7.44 -14.71
C ASN A 164 -6.31 -7.08 -15.88
N TYR A 165 -5.45 -8.02 -16.26
CA TYR A 165 -4.54 -7.87 -17.39
C TYR A 165 -5.24 -8.19 -18.72
N PRO A 166 -5.09 -7.38 -19.78
CA PRO A 166 -5.68 -7.66 -21.10
C PRO A 166 -4.99 -8.87 -21.76
N LEU A 167 -5.79 -9.85 -22.17
CA LEU A 167 -5.32 -11.07 -22.84
C LEU A 167 -5.44 -10.95 -24.36
N ALA A 168 -4.72 -11.82 -25.07
CA ALA A 168 -4.69 -11.84 -26.53
C ALA A 168 -6.06 -12.11 -27.18
N ASP A 169 -6.99 -12.76 -26.46
CA ASP A 169 -8.35 -13.06 -26.92
C ASP A 169 -9.33 -11.88 -26.73
N GLY A 170 -8.82 -10.71 -26.34
CA GLY A 170 -9.60 -9.50 -26.09
C GLY A 170 -10.32 -9.49 -24.74
N LYS A 171 -10.20 -10.53 -23.92
CA LYS A 171 -10.75 -10.57 -22.56
C LYS A 171 -9.74 -10.09 -21.55
N TYR A 172 -10.21 -9.79 -20.35
CA TYR A 172 -9.35 -9.55 -19.19
C TYR A 172 -9.12 -10.83 -18.41
N GLY A 173 -7.90 -10.98 -17.89
CA GLY A 173 -7.52 -12.02 -16.95
C GLY A 173 -8.28 -11.95 -15.61
N PRO A 174 -7.89 -12.78 -14.65
CA PRO A 174 -8.52 -12.78 -13.33
C PRO A 174 -8.27 -11.45 -12.58
N ASN A 175 -9.17 -11.11 -11.67
CA ASN A 175 -9.12 -9.95 -10.79
C ASN A 175 -9.03 -10.38 -9.33
N TYR A 176 -8.77 -9.44 -8.41
CA TYR A 176 -8.55 -9.74 -6.99
C TYR A 176 -9.73 -10.52 -6.35
N ARG A 177 -10.97 -10.15 -6.70
CA ARG A 177 -12.17 -10.84 -6.19
C ARG A 177 -12.35 -12.26 -6.73
N ASP A 178 -11.63 -12.65 -7.78
CA ASP A 178 -11.67 -14.05 -8.23
C ASP A 178 -11.00 -14.99 -7.23
N ILE A 179 -10.05 -14.49 -6.43
CA ILE A 179 -9.42 -15.22 -5.32
C ILE A 179 -10.10 -14.90 -3.98
N PHE A 180 -10.44 -13.62 -3.76
CA PHE A 180 -11.00 -13.13 -2.50
C PHE A 180 -12.38 -12.48 -2.74
N PRO A 181 -13.46 -13.27 -2.93
CA PRO A 181 -14.76 -12.79 -3.41
C PRO A 181 -15.38 -11.63 -2.61
N ALA A 182 -15.25 -11.70 -1.29
CA ALA A 182 -15.78 -10.71 -0.36
C ALA A 182 -14.71 -10.36 0.67
N PRO A 183 -14.65 -9.09 1.11
CA PRO A 183 -13.76 -8.71 2.19
C PRO A 183 -14.09 -9.53 3.45
N PRO A 184 -13.06 -9.89 4.23
CA PRO A 184 -13.26 -10.57 5.51
C PRO A 184 -14.12 -9.71 6.46
N PRO A 185 -14.92 -10.34 7.35
CA PRO A 185 -15.68 -9.64 8.38
C PRO A 185 -14.75 -8.78 9.26
N PRO A 186 -15.18 -7.58 9.71
CA PRO A 186 -14.35 -6.67 10.51
C PRO A 186 -13.71 -7.33 11.73
N ASP A 187 -14.43 -8.26 12.37
CA ASP A 187 -14.01 -8.93 13.61
C ASP A 187 -12.87 -9.95 13.40
N LEU A 188 -12.57 -10.31 12.14
CA LEU A 188 -11.58 -11.33 11.77
C LEU A 188 -10.30 -10.74 11.18
N VAL A 189 -10.20 -9.41 11.09
CA VAL A 189 -9.11 -8.72 10.43
C VAL A 189 -8.30 -7.95 11.46
N PRO A 190 -7.18 -8.51 11.98
CA PRO A 190 -6.21 -7.65 12.62
C PRO A 190 -5.74 -6.63 11.58
N ASN A 191 -5.80 -5.34 11.91
CA ASN A 191 -5.16 -4.36 11.06
C ASN A 191 -3.63 -4.67 11.01
N CYS A 192 -2.93 -4.28 9.94
CA CYS A 192 -1.48 -4.54 9.87
C CYS A 192 -0.70 -3.92 11.04
N ALA A 193 -1.27 -2.94 11.75
CA ALA A 193 -0.70 -2.36 12.97
C ALA A 193 -0.77 -3.32 14.18
N GLU A 194 -1.77 -4.21 14.26
CA GLU A 194 -1.93 -5.19 15.36
C GLU A 194 -1.05 -6.42 15.18
N GLY A 195 -0.84 -6.84 13.93
CA GLY A 195 -0.04 -8.01 13.56
C GLY A 195 1.47 -7.76 13.51
N GLY A 196 1.88 -6.50 13.34
CA GLY A 196 3.27 -6.12 13.10
C GLY A 196 3.79 -6.58 11.72
N VAL A 197 4.93 -6.02 11.31
CA VAL A 197 5.57 -6.39 10.04
C VAL A 197 7.09 -6.30 10.17
N LEU A 198 7.80 -7.29 9.64
CA LEU A 198 9.25 -7.24 9.54
C LEU A 198 9.66 -6.09 8.59
N GLY A 199 10.41 -5.11 9.09
CA GLY A 199 10.64 -3.83 8.38
C GLY A 199 11.20 -3.95 6.95
N VAL A 200 12.02 -4.97 6.68
CA VAL A 200 12.62 -5.21 5.34
C VAL A 200 11.62 -5.79 4.34
N LEU A 201 10.58 -6.49 4.81
CA LEU A 201 9.63 -7.20 3.96
C LEU A 201 8.90 -6.26 2.96
N PRO A 202 8.35 -5.10 3.36
CA PRO A 202 7.82 -4.13 2.39
C PRO A 202 8.84 -3.70 1.34
N GLY A 203 10.12 -3.58 1.72
CA GLY A 203 11.25 -3.34 0.80
C GLY A 203 11.34 -4.39 -0.30
N ILE A 204 11.34 -5.67 0.08
CA ILE A 204 11.42 -6.81 -0.83
C ILE A 204 10.17 -6.83 -1.73
N ILE A 205 8.98 -6.83 -1.13
CA ILE A 205 7.73 -7.02 -1.84
C ILE A 205 7.39 -5.83 -2.75
N GLY A 206 7.63 -4.60 -2.30
CA GLY A 206 7.42 -3.41 -3.13
C GLY A 206 8.41 -3.33 -4.31
N SER A 207 9.62 -3.88 -4.17
CA SER A 207 10.56 -4.02 -5.29
C SER A 207 10.09 -5.08 -6.30
N LEU A 208 9.57 -6.21 -5.82
CA LEU A 208 8.94 -7.22 -6.70
C LEU A 208 7.71 -6.65 -7.42
N GLN A 209 6.90 -5.85 -6.73
CA GLN A 209 5.77 -5.13 -7.33
C GLN A 209 6.23 -4.17 -8.43
N ALA A 210 7.32 -3.41 -8.21
CA ALA A 210 7.89 -2.53 -9.24
C ALA A 210 8.35 -3.32 -10.47
N SER A 211 8.94 -4.49 -10.26
CA SER A 211 9.32 -5.41 -11.35
C SER A 211 8.10 -5.84 -12.18
N GLU A 212 6.98 -6.19 -11.54
CA GLU A 212 5.74 -6.52 -12.26
C GLU A 212 5.18 -5.32 -13.04
N VAL A 213 5.21 -4.11 -12.48
CA VAL A 213 4.80 -2.89 -13.21
C VAL A 213 5.66 -2.69 -14.46
N ILE A 214 6.98 -2.85 -14.35
CA ILE A 214 7.90 -2.74 -15.49
C ILE A 214 7.58 -3.79 -16.55
N LYS A 215 7.34 -5.05 -16.16
CA LYS A 215 6.94 -6.11 -17.09
C LYS A 215 5.62 -5.79 -17.80
N VAL A 216 4.62 -5.32 -17.06
CA VAL A 216 3.32 -4.92 -17.63
C VAL A 216 3.48 -3.81 -18.67
N ILE A 217 4.27 -2.77 -18.38
CA ILE A 217 4.47 -1.64 -19.29
C ILE A 217 5.28 -2.04 -20.53
N THR A 218 6.35 -2.79 -20.32
CA THR A 218 7.31 -3.07 -21.38
C THR A 218 6.94 -4.28 -22.23
N GLY A 219 6.13 -5.19 -21.69
CA GLY A 219 5.79 -6.48 -22.29
C GLY A 219 6.92 -7.50 -22.22
N ILE A 220 7.95 -7.26 -21.41
CA ILE A 220 9.07 -8.19 -21.23
C ILE A 220 8.69 -9.31 -20.26
N GLY A 221 9.18 -10.52 -20.53
CA GLY A 221 8.94 -11.69 -19.69
C GLY A 221 7.45 -12.01 -19.52
N GLU A 222 7.11 -12.62 -18.39
CA GLU A 222 5.74 -13.00 -18.09
C GLU A 222 5.27 -12.34 -16.78
N PRO A 223 4.30 -11.41 -16.83
CA PRO A 223 3.70 -10.85 -15.62
C PRO A 223 2.94 -11.92 -14.81
N LEU A 224 2.74 -11.72 -13.51
CA LEU A 224 2.08 -12.65 -12.58
C LEU A 224 0.56 -12.75 -12.77
N VAL A 225 0.08 -12.76 -14.01
CA VAL A 225 -1.34 -12.93 -14.36
C VAL A 225 -1.80 -14.34 -14.00
N GLY A 226 -2.86 -14.46 -13.20
CA GLY A 226 -3.38 -15.76 -12.74
C GLY A 226 -2.42 -16.53 -11.83
N ARG A 227 -1.42 -15.85 -11.26
CA ARG A 227 -0.40 -16.40 -10.36
C ARG A 227 -0.26 -15.50 -9.14
N LEU A 228 -0.39 -16.08 -7.94
CA LEU A 228 -0.13 -15.40 -6.67
C LEU A 228 1.22 -15.87 -6.18
N PHE A 229 2.21 -15.00 -6.29
CA PHE A 229 3.53 -15.25 -5.71
C PHE A 229 3.45 -14.99 -4.21
N LEU A 230 3.92 -15.95 -3.43
CA LEU A 230 3.99 -15.91 -1.97
C LEU A 230 5.45 -16.03 -1.56
N PHE A 231 5.87 -15.19 -0.63
CA PHE A 231 7.20 -15.21 -0.04
C PHE A 231 7.08 -15.20 1.48
N ASP A 232 7.76 -16.12 2.15
CA ASP A 232 7.90 -16.12 3.61
C ASP A 232 9.34 -15.73 3.96
N ALA A 233 9.51 -14.60 4.65
CA ALA A 233 10.81 -14.09 5.03
C ALA A 233 11.43 -14.80 6.25
N ALA A 234 10.65 -15.55 7.03
CA ALA A 234 11.13 -16.24 8.22
C ALA A 234 11.88 -17.53 7.86
N ASP A 235 11.36 -18.30 6.90
CA ASP A 235 12.01 -19.53 6.41
C ASP A 235 12.62 -19.38 5.00
N PHE A 236 12.47 -18.20 4.39
CA PHE A 236 12.96 -17.86 3.05
C PHE A 236 12.37 -18.71 1.92
N SER A 237 11.16 -19.23 2.11
CA SER A 237 10.47 -20.05 1.11
C SER A 237 9.63 -19.21 0.15
N THR A 238 9.43 -19.75 -1.06
CA THR A 238 8.55 -19.16 -2.08
C THR A 238 7.53 -20.17 -2.56
N ARG A 239 6.30 -19.73 -2.81
CA ARG A 239 5.23 -20.54 -3.42
C ARG A 239 4.51 -19.75 -4.50
N ILE A 240 4.02 -20.45 -5.53
CA ILE A 240 3.17 -19.86 -6.56
C ILE A 240 1.83 -20.60 -6.58
N LEU A 241 0.75 -19.88 -6.25
CA LEU A 241 -0.60 -20.40 -6.39
C LEU A 241 -1.18 -19.96 -7.73
N LYS A 242 -1.65 -20.92 -8.53
CA LYS A 242 -2.32 -20.63 -9.81
C LYS A 242 -3.82 -20.51 -9.58
N PHE A 243 -4.44 -19.50 -10.17
CA PHE A 243 -5.88 -19.26 -10.08
C PHE A 243 -6.44 -18.82 -11.42
N LYS A 244 -7.75 -18.97 -11.58
CA LYS A 244 -8.48 -18.64 -12.81
C LYS A 244 -9.55 -17.61 -12.50
N LYS A 245 -10.04 -16.97 -13.56
CA LYS A 245 -11.16 -16.02 -13.48
C LYS A 245 -12.41 -16.75 -12.99
N ASN A 246 -13.14 -16.17 -12.06
CA ASN A 246 -14.38 -16.72 -11.54
C ASN A 246 -15.57 -16.08 -12.29
N PRO A 247 -16.32 -16.85 -13.12
CA PRO A 247 -17.39 -16.29 -13.94
C PRO A 247 -18.57 -15.76 -13.12
N ASN A 248 -18.68 -16.13 -11.85
CA ASN A 248 -19.76 -15.68 -10.96
C ASN A 248 -19.50 -14.30 -10.34
N ILE A 249 -18.26 -13.81 -10.39
CA ILE A 249 -17.88 -12.51 -9.83
C ILE A 249 -18.16 -11.42 -10.86
N LYS A 250 -19.03 -10.48 -10.49
CA LYS A 250 -19.39 -9.31 -11.30
C LYS A 250 -19.19 -8.04 -10.51
N ILE A 251 -18.28 -7.19 -10.97
CA ILE A 251 -18.05 -5.85 -10.43
C ILE A 251 -18.75 -4.87 -11.37
N THR A 252 -19.85 -4.28 -10.91
CA THR A 252 -20.68 -3.36 -11.72
C THR A 252 -20.67 -1.92 -11.22
N LYS A 253 -20.27 -1.70 -9.96
CA LYS A 253 -20.15 -0.39 -9.33
C LYS A 253 -19.12 -0.40 -8.23
N LEU A 254 -18.58 0.78 -7.91
CA LEU A 254 -17.82 0.97 -6.69
C LEU A 254 -18.76 0.99 -5.49
N ILE A 255 -18.30 0.44 -4.38
CA ILE A 255 -18.98 0.51 -3.09
C ILE A 255 -18.07 1.21 -2.08
N ASP A 256 -18.67 1.78 -1.04
CA ASP A 256 -17.93 2.29 0.09
C ASP A 256 -17.51 1.11 0.96
N TYR A 257 -16.23 0.76 0.87
CA TYR A 257 -15.69 -0.40 1.56
C TYR A 257 -15.49 -0.17 3.05
N ASP A 258 -15.37 1.06 3.51
CA ASP A 258 -15.32 1.32 4.94
C ASP A 258 -16.69 0.96 5.55
N GLN A 259 -17.78 1.41 4.92
CA GLN A 259 -19.14 1.03 5.33
C GLN A 259 -19.42 -0.47 5.15
N PHE A 260 -18.95 -1.08 4.05
CA PHE A 260 -19.19 -2.49 3.75
C PHE A 260 -18.39 -3.45 4.65
N CYS A 261 -17.15 -3.11 4.97
CA CYS A 261 -16.32 -3.84 5.92
C CYS A 261 -16.75 -3.58 7.37
N GLY A 262 -17.90 -2.94 7.61
CA GLY A 262 -18.39 -2.64 8.96
C GLY A 262 -17.53 -1.64 9.73
N ILE A 263 -16.63 -0.93 9.05
CA ILE A 263 -16.08 0.37 9.48
C ILE A 263 -17.13 1.46 9.17
N ALA A 264 -18.41 1.14 9.37
CA ALA A 264 -19.37 2.19 9.65
C ALA A 264 -18.86 2.91 10.91
N PRO A 265 -19.03 4.23 11.06
CA PRO A 265 -18.93 4.82 12.38
C PRO A 265 -19.88 3.98 13.25
N LYS A 266 -19.33 3.20 14.18
CA LYS A 266 -20.14 2.60 15.24
C LYS A 266 -21.03 3.76 15.69
N LYS A 267 -22.35 3.54 15.83
CA LYS A 267 -23.16 4.45 16.65
C LYS A 267 -22.33 4.63 17.91
N GLU A 268 -21.70 5.80 18.06
CA GLU A 268 -20.81 6.04 19.16
C GLU A 268 -21.69 5.82 20.38
N LYS A 269 -21.48 4.70 21.08
CA LYS A 269 -21.58 4.79 22.53
C LYS A 269 -20.55 5.86 22.81
N HIS A 270 -21.02 7.08 23.05
CA HIS A 270 -20.16 8.20 23.35
C HIS A 270 -19.42 7.80 24.61
N ILE A 271 -18.23 7.23 24.44
CA ILE A 271 -17.33 6.94 25.53
C ILE A 271 -16.78 8.32 25.87
N PRO A 272 -16.91 8.79 27.12
CA PRO A 272 -16.30 10.05 27.52
C PRO A 272 -14.80 9.99 27.23
N GLU A 273 -14.32 10.88 26.37
CA GLU A 273 -12.89 11.04 26.09
C GLU A 273 -12.35 12.19 26.93
N ILE A 274 -11.07 12.11 27.31
CA ILE A 274 -10.36 13.18 28.00
C ILE A 274 -9.05 13.46 27.27
N SER A 275 -8.64 14.72 27.27
CA SER A 275 -7.33 15.15 26.81
C SER A 275 -6.23 14.76 27.80
N VAL A 276 -4.98 14.78 27.31
CA VAL A 276 -3.79 14.55 28.16
C VAL A 276 -3.71 15.60 29.28
N GLN A 277 -4.14 16.84 29.02
CA GLN A 277 -4.17 17.93 29.99
C GLN A 277 -5.21 17.69 31.08
N GLU A 278 -6.41 17.21 30.73
CA GLU A 278 -7.45 16.85 31.70
C GLU A 278 -7.02 15.66 32.56
N LEU A 279 -6.40 14.63 31.96
CA LEU A 279 -5.83 13.51 32.72
C LEU A 279 -4.74 13.98 33.70
N TYR A 280 -3.90 14.94 33.29
CA TYR A 280 -2.90 15.54 34.16
C TYR A 280 -3.55 16.28 35.34
N GLN A 281 -4.62 17.04 35.10
CA GLN A 281 -5.37 17.72 36.17
C GLN A 281 -6.03 16.74 37.13
N LEU A 282 -6.62 15.65 36.64
CA LEU A 282 -7.19 14.60 37.49
C LEU A 282 -6.14 13.98 38.42
N LYS A 283 -4.91 13.79 37.93
CA LYS A 283 -3.78 13.31 38.75
C LYS A 283 -3.38 14.32 39.83
N GLU A 284 -3.25 15.60 39.46
CA GLU A 284 -2.90 16.68 40.41
C GLU A 284 -3.96 16.85 41.49
N GLN A 285 -5.24 16.70 41.15
CA GLN A 285 -6.37 16.78 42.07
C GLN A 285 -6.58 15.51 42.90
N GLN A 286 -5.78 14.45 42.69
CA GLN A 286 -5.96 13.14 43.31
C GLN A 286 -7.39 12.61 43.16
N ALA A 287 -7.99 12.84 41.99
CA ALA A 287 -9.34 12.36 41.70
C ALA A 287 -9.40 10.82 41.74
N ASP A 288 -10.57 10.28 42.07
CA ASP A 288 -10.80 8.84 42.08
C ASP A 288 -11.02 8.32 40.65
N PHE A 289 -9.99 7.70 40.08
CA PHE A 289 -10.04 7.04 38.77
C PHE A 289 -9.01 5.92 38.67
N GLN A 290 -9.27 4.95 37.79
CA GLN A 290 -8.32 3.92 37.40
C GLN A 290 -7.74 4.24 36.02
N LEU A 291 -6.42 4.23 35.91
CA LEU A 291 -5.73 4.36 34.63
C LEU A 291 -5.29 2.97 34.16
N ILE A 292 -5.88 2.50 33.06
CA ILE A 292 -5.55 1.20 32.46
C ILE A 292 -4.74 1.44 31.18
N ASP A 293 -3.52 0.93 31.15
CA ASP A 293 -2.66 0.91 29.96
C ASP A 293 -2.90 -0.39 29.19
N VAL A 294 -3.60 -0.29 28.06
CA VAL A 294 -4.00 -1.44 27.23
C VAL A 294 -2.95 -1.87 26.21
N ARG A 295 -1.78 -1.23 26.21
CA ARG A 295 -0.70 -1.55 25.27
C ARG A 295 0.00 -2.85 25.68
N LYS A 296 0.70 -3.49 24.73
CA LYS A 296 1.52 -4.68 25.01
C LYS A 296 2.72 -4.29 25.89
N THR A 297 3.26 -5.25 26.63
CA THR A 297 4.38 -5.04 27.56
C THR A 297 5.57 -4.31 26.92
N TYR A 298 5.93 -4.66 25.69
CA TYR A 298 7.05 -4.00 25.00
C TYR A 298 6.77 -2.54 24.64
N GLU A 299 5.52 -2.18 24.32
CA GLU A 299 5.13 -0.79 24.03
C GLU A 299 5.17 0.07 25.30
N ARG A 300 4.71 -0.50 26.43
CA ARG A 300 4.75 0.14 27.75
C ARG A 300 6.18 0.36 28.25
N ASN A 301 7.07 -0.58 27.99
CA ASN A 301 8.49 -0.48 28.37
C ASN A 301 9.24 0.65 27.65
N ILE A 302 8.76 1.12 26.49
CA ILE A 302 9.35 2.28 25.80
C ILE A 302 9.07 3.56 26.60
N VAL A 303 7.81 3.76 26.98
CA VAL A 303 7.35 4.89 27.80
C VAL A 303 5.96 4.62 28.34
N HIS A 304 5.69 5.07 29.58
CA HIS A 304 4.35 5.01 30.16
C HIS A 304 4.10 6.17 31.11
N ILE A 305 2.82 6.51 31.27
CA ILE A 305 2.36 7.58 32.18
C ILE A 305 1.91 7.04 33.54
N GLY A 306 2.23 5.78 33.86
CA GLY A 306 1.72 5.06 35.03
C GLY A 306 0.45 4.28 34.69
N GLY A 307 -0.32 3.88 35.71
CA GLY A 307 -1.51 3.04 35.54
C GLY A 307 -1.22 1.55 35.53
N GLU A 308 -2.26 0.75 35.74
CA GLU A 308 -2.20 -0.71 35.69
C GLU A 308 -2.14 -1.18 34.23
N MET A 309 -1.29 -2.16 33.94
CA MET A 309 -1.18 -2.71 32.59
C MET A 309 -2.12 -3.89 32.43
N ILE A 310 -3.06 -3.77 31.51
CA ILE A 310 -3.97 -4.85 31.11
C ILE A 310 -3.99 -4.86 29.58
N PRO A 311 -3.13 -5.66 28.93
CA PRO A 311 -3.07 -5.69 27.46
C PRO A 311 -4.44 -5.89 26.83
N LEU A 312 -4.71 -5.21 25.72
CA LEU A 312 -6.04 -5.19 25.08
C LEU A 312 -6.62 -6.61 24.84
N GLY A 313 -5.77 -7.58 24.49
CA GLY A 313 -6.19 -8.97 24.27
C GLY A 313 -6.59 -9.73 25.54
N GLU A 314 -6.21 -9.24 26.71
CA GLU A 314 -6.49 -9.83 28.03
C GLU A 314 -7.60 -9.09 28.76
N ILE A 315 -8.07 -7.95 28.25
CA ILE A 315 -8.99 -7.05 28.95
C ILE A 315 -10.31 -7.73 29.35
N GLN A 316 -10.83 -8.65 28.52
CA GLN A 316 -12.05 -9.40 28.81
C GLN A 316 -11.87 -10.42 29.95
N GLN A 317 -10.63 -10.80 30.29
CA GLN A 317 -10.32 -11.72 31.38
C GLN A 317 -9.99 -10.98 32.68
N ALA A 318 -9.86 -9.66 32.60
CA ALA A 318 -9.43 -8.79 33.70
C ALA A 318 -10.52 -7.77 34.09
N VAL A 319 -11.79 -8.08 33.81
CA VAL A 319 -12.93 -7.16 34.04
C VAL A 319 -13.17 -6.85 35.53
N ASP A 320 -12.67 -7.71 36.41
CA ASP A 320 -12.80 -7.58 37.87
C ASP A 320 -11.62 -6.85 38.54
N LYS A 321 -10.64 -6.39 37.74
CA LYS A 321 -9.51 -5.57 38.18
C LYS A 321 -9.80 -4.10 37.96
#